data_AF-A0AAD9CNY4-F1
#
_entry.id   AF-A0AAD9CNY4-F1
#
_cell.length_a   1.000
_cell.length_b   1.000
_cell.length_c   1.000
_cell.angle_alpha   90.00
_cell.angle_beta   90.00
_cell.angle_gamma   90.00
#
_symmetry.space_group_name_H-M   'P 1'
#
loop_
_entity.id
_entity.type
_entity.pdbx_description
1 polymer ?
#
loop_
_entity_poly.entity_id
_entity_poly.type
_entity_poly.pdbx_seq_one_letter_code
_entity_poly.pdbx_strand_id
1 'polypeptide(L)'
;MYQQLSANTKTLQAQGSRIAEAEGRIAETETWNMEVKDALWPPLIIDHDYATEVVQKRKAYNGIKKLLKERGIHFQTPLTKMRIHWDDGPKLYGSAQEAACDMRKRGFSVGPTGSAAPDHEPTLERLHQGLPWQRVGERRDGTARRAKEKLQEFERITQDSE
;
A
#
# COMPACT_ATOMS: atom_id res chain seq x y z
N MET A 1 1.85 -69.12 8.11
CA MET A 1 1.23 -68.17 7.14
C MET A 1 0.30 -67.16 7.84
N TYR A 2 -0.75 -67.57 8.56
CA TYR A 2 -1.67 -66.64 9.27
C TYR A 2 -1.01 -65.73 10.32
N GLN A 3 -0.01 -66.22 11.07
CA GLN A 3 0.69 -65.42 12.07
C GLN A 3 1.55 -64.30 11.46
N GLN A 4 2.16 -64.53 10.29
CA GLN A 4 2.93 -63.49 9.58
C GLN A 4 2.01 -62.43 8.98
N LEU A 5 0.84 -62.82 8.47
CA LEU A 5 -0.16 -61.87 7.98
C LEU A 5 -0.65 -60.94 9.10
N SER A 6 -0.91 -61.46 10.31
CA SER A 6 -1.36 -60.63 11.44
C SER A 6 -0.25 -59.75 12.04
N ALA A 7 1.01 -60.19 11.96
CA ALA A 7 2.15 -59.36 12.32
C ALA A 7 2.32 -58.19 11.34
N ASN A 8 2.19 -58.47 10.03
CA ASN A 8 2.31 -57.46 8.98
C ASN A 8 1.18 -56.41 9.05
N THR A 9 -0.05 -56.81 9.39
CA THR A 9 -1.16 -55.84 9.56
C THR A 9 -0.93 -54.92 10.76
N LYS A 10 -0.39 -55.45 11.87
CA LYS A 10 -0.03 -54.65 13.04
C LYS A 10 1.10 -53.65 12.74
N THR A 11 2.11 -54.04 11.96
CA THR A 11 3.19 -53.12 11.57
C THR A 11 2.70 -52.03 10.61
N LEU A 12 1.80 -52.37 9.68
CA LEU A 12 1.18 -51.39 8.78
C LEU A 12 0.30 -50.40 9.54
N GLN A 13 -0.47 -50.87 10.53
CA GLN A 13 -1.24 -49.97 11.41
C GLN A 13 -0.32 -49.04 12.21
N ALA A 14 0.77 -49.57 12.78
CA ALA A 14 1.74 -48.75 13.51
C ALA A 14 2.44 -47.72 12.60
N GLN A 15 2.73 -48.07 11.36
CA GLN A 15 3.26 -47.15 10.36
C GLN A 15 2.24 -46.07 9.99
N GLY A 16 0.97 -46.43 9.80
CA GLY A 16 -0.11 -45.48 9.53
C GLY A 16 -0.29 -44.44 10.64
N SER A 17 -0.23 -44.86 11.92
CA SER A 17 -0.29 -43.93 13.05
C SER A 17 0.89 -42.95 13.08
N ARG A 18 2.10 -43.41 12.75
CA ARG A 18 3.29 -42.54 12.70
C ARG A 18 3.25 -41.55 11.54
N ILE A 19 2.70 -41.96 10.40
CA ILE A 19 2.51 -41.08 9.24
C ILE A 19 1.48 -40.01 9.56
N ALA A 20 0.35 -40.37 10.16
CA ALA A 20 -0.68 -39.41 10.57
C ALA A 20 -0.16 -38.38 11.58
N GLU A 21 0.69 -38.79 12.53
CA GLU A 21 1.35 -37.88 13.46
C GLU A 21 2.35 -36.95 12.76
N ALA A 22 3.14 -37.48 11.81
CA ALA A 22 4.06 -36.68 11.02
C ALA A 22 3.34 -35.65 10.14
N GLU A 23 2.22 -36.03 9.53
CA GLU A 23 1.34 -35.13 8.76
C GLU A 23 0.78 -34.01 9.64
N GLY A 24 0.37 -34.32 10.87
CA GLY A 24 -0.07 -33.30 11.85
C GLY A 24 1.04 -32.31 12.21
N ARG A 25 2.26 -32.80 12.48
CA ARG A 25 3.42 -31.94 12.76
C ARG A 25 3.82 -31.08 11.57
N ILE A 26 3.73 -31.60 10.35
CA ILE A 26 3.99 -30.83 9.12
C ILE A 26 2.94 -29.72 9.00
N ALA A 27 1.66 -30.03 9.15
CA ALA A 27 0.59 -29.04 9.09
C ALA A 27 0.78 -27.91 10.12
N GLU A 28 1.15 -28.24 11.36
CA GLU A 28 1.47 -27.25 12.40
C GLU A 28 2.69 -26.38 12.03
N THR A 29 3.73 -26.96 11.43
CA THR A 29 4.88 -26.16 10.99
C THR A 29 4.56 -25.26 9.80
N GLU A 30 3.66 -25.69 8.92
CA GLU A 30 3.20 -24.90 7.78
C GLU A 30 2.37 -23.69 8.23
N THR A 31 1.46 -23.88 9.20
CA THR A 31 0.69 -22.76 9.77
C THR A 31 1.59 -21.75 10.45
N TRP A 32 2.55 -22.21 11.28
CA TRP A 32 3.54 -21.33 11.88
C TRP A 32 4.38 -20.58 10.84
N ASN A 33 4.79 -21.22 9.74
CA ASN A 33 5.56 -20.57 8.69
C ASN A 33 4.75 -19.50 7.94
N MET A 34 3.45 -19.73 7.73
CA MET A 34 2.56 -18.72 7.13
C MET A 34 2.40 -17.49 8.04
N GLU A 35 2.15 -17.69 9.34
CA GLU A 35 2.00 -16.60 10.31
C GLU A 35 3.30 -15.79 10.46
N VAL A 36 4.44 -16.50 10.53
CA VAL A 36 5.77 -15.88 10.62
C VAL A 36 6.07 -15.08 9.35
N LYS A 37 5.71 -15.58 8.15
CA LYS A 37 5.90 -14.84 6.89
C LYS A 37 5.03 -13.58 6.80
N ASP A 38 3.77 -13.65 7.24
CA ASP A 38 2.87 -12.50 7.28
C ASP A 38 3.38 -11.43 8.27
N ALA A 39 3.96 -11.86 9.39
CA ALA A 39 4.54 -10.97 10.39
C ALA A 39 5.91 -10.37 10.00
N LEU A 40 6.79 -11.15 9.36
CA LEU A 40 8.16 -10.72 9.03
C LEU A 40 8.28 -9.95 7.72
N TRP A 41 7.37 -10.17 6.77
CA TRP A 41 7.41 -9.49 5.48
C TRP A 41 6.12 -8.70 5.27
N PRO A 42 6.00 -7.51 5.87
CA PRO A 42 4.90 -6.62 5.54
C PRO A 42 4.86 -6.42 4.02
N PRO A 43 3.65 -6.31 3.44
CA PRO A 43 3.50 -6.22 2.00
C PRO A 43 4.31 -5.03 1.49
N LEU A 44 5.23 -5.31 0.57
CA LEU A 44 6.06 -4.29 -0.06
C LEU A 44 5.16 -3.42 -0.95
N ILE A 45 4.77 -2.26 -0.43
CA ILE A 45 4.02 -1.25 -1.20
C ILE A 45 5.03 -0.43 -1.98
N ILE A 46 5.17 -0.74 -3.27
CA ILE A 46 5.92 0.11 -4.19
C ILE A 46 4.99 1.23 -4.64
N ASP A 47 5.10 2.37 -3.97
CA ASP A 47 4.47 3.59 -4.46
C ASP A 47 5.16 4.05 -5.74
N HIS A 48 4.36 4.63 -6.63
CA HIS A 48 4.85 5.22 -7.85
C HIS A 48 4.93 6.75 -7.67
N ASP A 49 6.10 7.34 -7.92
CA ASP A 49 6.33 8.80 -7.91
C ASP A 49 5.68 9.49 -9.13
N TYR A 50 4.37 9.39 -9.28
CA TYR A 50 3.65 10.08 -10.35
C TYR A 50 3.56 11.58 -10.05
N ALA A 51 3.68 12.40 -11.10
CA ALA A 51 3.34 13.81 -11.02
C ALA A 51 1.90 14.01 -10.50
N THR A 52 1.68 15.05 -9.70
CA THR A 52 0.40 15.35 -9.05
C THR A 52 -0.77 15.40 -10.04
N GLU A 53 -0.54 15.92 -11.24
CA GLU A 53 -1.53 15.97 -12.33
C GLU A 53 -1.98 14.58 -12.80
N VAL A 54 -1.07 13.60 -12.84
CA VAL A 54 -1.37 12.21 -13.24
C VAL A 54 -2.21 11.54 -12.14
N VAL A 55 -1.89 11.80 -10.88
CA VAL A 55 -2.68 11.30 -9.73
C VAL A 55 -4.09 11.88 -9.75
N GLN A 56 -4.24 13.18 -10.00
CA GLN A 56 -5.55 13.84 -10.12
C GLN A 56 -6.39 13.25 -11.25
N LYS A 57 -5.81 13.08 -12.45
CA LYS A 57 -6.50 12.44 -13.58
C LYS A 57 -6.95 11.02 -13.23
N ARG A 58 -6.13 10.23 -12.53
CA ARG A 58 -6.51 8.89 -12.06
C ARG A 58 -7.65 8.93 -11.05
N LYS A 59 -7.63 9.87 -10.09
CA LYS A 59 -8.71 10.06 -9.11
C LYS A 59 -10.02 10.46 -9.78
N ALA A 60 -9.97 11.28 -10.83
CA ALA A 60 -11.17 11.70 -11.57
C ALA A 60 -11.94 10.51 -12.19
N TYR A 61 -11.25 9.43 -12.56
CA TYR A 61 -11.89 8.21 -13.06
C TYR A 61 -12.52 7.34 -11.96
N ASN A 62 -12.29 7.59 -10.66
CA ASN A 62 -12.76 6.71 -9.59
C ASN A 62 -14.30 6.57 -9.56
N GLY A 63 -15.03 7.65 -9.83
CA GLY A 63 -16.49 7.60 -9.92
C GLY A 63 -16.97 6.68 -11.04
N ILE A 64 -16.31 6.74 -12.20
CA ILE A 64 -16.60 5.88 -13.35
C ILE A 64 -16.23 4.43 -13.04
N LYS A 65 -15.08 4.17 -12.40
CA LYS A 65 -14.64 2.82 -12.05
C LYS A 65 -15.62 2.10 -11.13
N LYS A 66 -16.17 2.81 -10.12
CA LYS A 66 -17.21 2.25 -9.23
C LYS A 66 -18.41 1.76 -10.06
N LEU A 67 -18.88 2.63 -10.95
CA LEU A 67 -20.03 2.36 -11.81
C LEU A 67 -19.78 1.21 -12.80
N LEU A 68 -18.56 1.13 -13.38
CA LEU A 68 -18.17 0.02 -14.26
C LEU A 68 -18.09 -1.31 -13.50
N LYS A 69 -17.58 -1.29 -12.26
CA LYS A 69 -17.51 -2.48 -11.39
C LYS A 69 -18.90 -2.96 -10.99
N GLU A 70 -19.81 -2.05 -10.64
CA GLU A 70 -21.22 -2.37 -10.35
C GLU A 70 -21.93 -3.01 -11.56
N ARG A 71 -21.61 -2.56 -12.77
CA ARG A 71 -22.18 -3.09 -14.02
C ARG A 71 -21.46 -4.34 -14.54
N GLY A 72 -20.36 -4.77 -13.90
CA GLY A 72 -19.57 -5.93 -14.34
C GLY A 72 -18.83 -5.71 -15.67
N ILE A 73 -18.57 -4.47 -16.07
CA ILE A 73 -17.89 -4.15 -17.34
C ILE A 73 -16.38 -4.16 -17.12
N HIS A 74 -15.66 -4.89 -17.97
CA HIS A 74 -14.20 -4.94 -17.89
C HIS A 74 -13.57 -3.62 -18.36
N PHE A 75 -12.61 -3.11 -17.58
CA PHE A 75 -11.89 -1.90 -17.91
C PHE A 75 -10.41 -1.99 -17.53
N GLN A 76 -9.58 -1.25 -18.26
CA GLN A 76 -8.16 -1.09 -18.01
C GLN A 76 -7.85 0.41 -17.89
N THR A 77 -7.05 0.82 -16.91
CA THR A 77 -6.65 2.24 -16.76
C THR A 77 -5.14 2.38 -16.90
N PRO A 78 -4.59 2.32 -18.13
CA PRO A 78 -3.17 2.58 -18.34
C PRO A 78 -2.86 4.07 -18.15
N LEU A 79 -2.09 4.37 -17.10
CA LEU A 79 -1.57 5.70 -16.77
C LEU A 79 -2.66 6.78 -16.60
N THR A 80 -2.87 7.61 -17.63
CA THR A 80 -3.83 8.72 -17.66
C THR A 80 -5.05 8.43 -18.53
N LYS A 81 -5.02 7.34 -19.31
CA LYS A 81 -6.11 6.98 -20.21
C LYS A 81 -6.94 5.85 -19.59
N MET A 82 -8.20 5.74 -20.00
CA MET A 82 -9.05 4.63 -19.58
C MET A 82 -9.62 3.91 -20.78
N ARG A 83 -9.42 2.59 -20.82
CA ARG A 83 -9.97 1.69 -21.83
C ARG A 83 -11.14 0.94 -21.23
N ILE A 84 -12.31 1.04 -21.85
CA ILE A 84 -13.52 0.33 -21.42
C ILE A 84 -13.91 -0.64 -22.54
N HIS A 85 -14.13 -1.90 -22.18
CA HIS A 85 -14.59 -2.92 -23.10
C HIS A 85 -16.11 -2.90 -23.12
N TRP A 86 -16.67 -2.25 -24.14
CA TRP A 86 -18.11 -2.26 -24.39
C TRP A 86 -18.50 -3.46 -25.26
N ASP A 87 -19.80 -3.69 -25.42
CA ASP A 87 -20.32 -4.71 -26.36
C ASP A 87 -19.94 -4.40 -27.81
N ASP A 88 -19.81 -3.12 -28.15
CA ASP A 88 -19.35 -2.59 -29.46
C ASP A 88 -17.80 -2.65 -29.60
N GLY A 89 -17.10 -3.12 -28.58
CA GLY A 89 -15.64 -3.25 -28.56
C GLY A 89 -14.92 -2.27 -27.61
N PRO A 90 -13.58 -2.38 -27.53
CA PRO A 90 -12.78 -1.59 -26.60
C PRO A 90 -12.63 -0.14 -27.05
N LYS A 91 -13.15 0.80 -26.25
CA LYS A 91 -13.00 2.25 -26.48
C LYS A 91 -12.01 2.86 -25.48
N LEU A 92 -11.11 3.70 -26.00
CA LEU A 92 -10.09 4.40 -25.21
C LEU A 92 -10.49 5.86 -25.02
N TYR A 93 -10.49 6.32 -23.77
CA TYR A 93 -10.81 7.69 -23.39
C TYR A 93 -9.57 8.39 -22.85
N GLY A 94 -9.38 9.64 -23.28
CA GLY A 94 -8.26 10.48 -22.85
C GLY A 94 -8.54 11.29 -21.58
N SER A 95 -9.82 11.42 -21.20
CA SER A 95 -10.27 12.16 -20.02
C SER A 95 -11.44 11.48 -19.31
N ALA A 96 -11.56 11.72 -18.00
CA ALA A 96 -12.70 11.28 -17.21
C ALA A 96 -14.01 11.90 -17.69
N GLN A 97 -13.97 13.16 -18.13
CA GLN A 97 -15.16 13.85 -18.65
C GLN A 97 -15.67 13.22 -19.94
N GLU A 98 -14.77 12.84 -20.85
CA GLU A 98 -15.12 12.18 -22.11
C GLU A 98 -15.80 10.82 -21.85
N ALA A 99 -15.22 10.03 -20.94
CA ALA A 99 -15.79 8.76 -20.52
C ALA A 99 -17.17 8.95 -19.84
N ALA A 100 -17.31 9.94 -18.96
CA ALA A 100 -18.59 10.25 -18.32
C ALA A 100 -19.67 10.68 -19.33
N CYS A 101 -19.31 11.48 -20.34
CA CYS A 101 -20.20 11.86 -21.43
C CYS A 101 -20.66 10.64 -22.23
N ASP A 102 -19.75 9.73 -22.61
CA ASP A 102 -20.11 8.52 -23.36
C ASP A 102 -20.97 7.57 -22.52
N MET A 103 -20.70 7.46 -21.22
CA MET A 103 -21.53 6.71 -20.29
C MET A 103 -22.95 7.29 -20.16
N ARG A 104 -23.07 8.61 -20.08
CA ARG A 104 -24.38 9.28 -20.05
C ARG A 104 -25.16 9.06 -21.36
N LYS A 105 -24.47 9.11 -22.51
CA LYS A 105 -25.08 8.79 -23.82
C LYS A 105 -25.59 7.35 -23.88
N ARG A 106 -24.91 6.41 -23.22
CA ARG A 106 -25.32 5.01 -23.11
C ARG A 106 -26.36 4.75 -22.01
N GLY A 107 -26.86 5.80 -21.34
CA GLY A 107 -27.91 5.69 -20.32
C GLY A 107 -27.43 5.39 -18.91
N PHE A 108 -26.13 5.47 -18.64
CA PHE A 108 -25.60 5.34 -17.28
C PHE A 108 -25.62 6.69 -16.55
N SER A 109 -26.30 6.76 -15.41
CA SER A 109 -26.29 7.94 -14.52
C SER A 109 -24.95 8.07 -13.81
N VAL A 110 -23.96 8.65 -14.50
CA VAL A 110 -22.70 9.06 -13.87
C VAL A 110 -22.98 10.32 -13.05
N GLY A 111 -22.95 10.20 -11.72
CA GLY A 111 -22.97 11.35 -10.81
C GLY A 111 -21.83 12.31 -11.15
N PRO A 112 -21.92 13.60 -10.77
CA PRO A 112 -20.93 14.60 -11.16
C PRO A 112 -19.52 14.12 -10.82
N THR A 113 -18.70 13.93 -11.86
CA THR A 113 -17.26 13.69 -11.76
C THR A 113 -16.63 14.97 -11.21
N GLY A 114 -16.68 15.13 -9.88
CA GLY A 114 -16.18 16.32 -9.21
C GLY A 114 -17.02 16.68 -7.99
N SER A 115 -16.91 15.90 -6.92
CA SER A 115 -16.82 16.50 -5.60
C SER A 115 -16.07 15.55 -4.68
N ALA A 116 -15.11 16.11 -3.97
CA ALA A 116 -14.27 15.42 -3.01
C ALA A 116 -15.15 14.70 -1.99
N ALA A 117 -15.15 13.36 -2.01
CA ALA A 117 -15.35 12.60 -0.79
C ALA A 117 -14.01 12.66 -0.05
N PRO A 118 -13.93 13.29 1.14
CA PRO A 118 -12.70 13.46 1.89
C PRO A 118 -12.41 12.18 2.67
N ASP A 119 -12.27 11.06 1.96
CA ASP A 119 -11.87 9.81 2.59
C ASP A 119 -10.34 9.74 2.52
N HIS A 120 -9.73 10.30 3.56
CA HIS A 120 -8.32 10.21 3.92
C HIS A 120 -7.33 11.00 3.05
N GLU A 121 -7.51 12.32 2.92
CA GLU A 121 -6.30 13.14 3.08
C GLU A 121 -6.08 13.30 4.58
N PRO A 122 -4.98 12.82 5.17
CA PRO A 122 -4.59 13.34 6.47
C PRO A 122 -4.43 14.84 6.26
N THR A 123 -5.32 15.64 6.84
CA THR A 123 -5.26 17.10 6.78
C THR A 123 -3.79 17.49 6.96
N LEU A 124 -3.25 18.34 6.09
CA LEU A 124 -1.85 18.77 6.18
C LEU A 124 -1.50 19.22 7.62
N GLU A 125 -2.45 19.83 8.32
CA GLU A 125 -2.41 20.14 9.75
C GLU A 125 -2.20 18.93 10.69
N ARG A 126 -2.82 17.79 10.40
CA ARG A 126 -2.71 16.54 11.16
C ARG A 126 -1.35 15.86 10.94
N LEU A 127 -0.76 16.02 9.75
CA LEU A 127 0.64 15.66 9.49
C LEU A 127 1.61 16.58 10.24
N HIS A 128 1.35 17.89 10.26
CA HIS A 128 2.15 18.85 11.04
C HIS A 128 2.06 18.65 12.56
N GLN A 129 0.92 18.17 13.07
CA GLN A 129 0.74 17.88 14.50
C GLN A 129 1.46 16.60 14.97
N GLY A 130 1.72 15.64 14.07
CA GLY A 130 2.31 14.34 14.39
C GLY A 130 3.84 14.25 14.20
N LEU A 131 4.49 15.32 13.73
CA LEU A 131 5.93 15.34 13.46
C LEU A 131 6.66 16.18 14.52
N PRO A 132 7.65 15.65 15.26
CA PRO A 132 8.51 16.44 16.15
C PRO A 132 9.47 17.37 15.39
N TRP A 133 9.36 17.46 14.06
CA TRP A 133 10.18 18.30 13.21
C TRP A 133 9.73 19.76 13.29
N GLN A 134 10.27 20.43 14.30
CA GLN A 134 10.17 21.86 14.49
C GLN A 134 11.03 22.58 13.43
N ARG A 135 10.45 23.53 12.69
CA ARG A 135 11.25 24.44 11.84
C ARG A 135 12.25 25.17 12.74
N VAL A 136 13.55 24.93 12.51
CA VAL A 136 14.62 25.72 13.12
C VAL A 136 14.55 27.12 12.51
N GLY A 137 13.89 28.03 13.23
CA GLY A 137 13.74 29.41 12.79
C GLY A 137 12.91 30.28 13.73
N GLU A 138 12.04 29.70 14.57
CA GLU A 138 11.01 30.52 15.23
C GLU A 138 11.00 30.51 16.77
N ARG A 139 11.98 29.90 17.46
CA ARG A 139 12.17 30.15 18.90
C ARG A 139 13.63 30.30 19.34
N ARG A 140 13.91 31.56 19.72
CA ARG A 140 14.91 32.10 20.66
C ARG A 140 16.36 32.13 20.19
N ASP A 141 16.80 33.35 19.89
CA ASP A 141 18.17 33.87 19.77
C ASP A 141 19.20 33.40 20.82
N GLY A 142 18.79 32.65 21.85
CA GLY A 142 19.66 32.17 22.92
C GLY A 142 20.61 31.04 22.53
N THR A 143 20.21 30.13 21.63
CA THR A 143 21.09 29.02 21.20
C THR A 143 22.14 29.49 20.19
N ALA A 144 21.75 30.38 19.28
CA ALA A 144 22.68 31.02 18.34
C ALA A 144 23.70 31.91 19.06
N ARG A 145 23.33 32.64 20.14
CA ARG A 145 24.28 33.39 20.98
C ARG A 145 25.28 32.49 21.69
N ARG A 146 24.82 31.39 22.31
CA ARG A 146 25.72 30.44 22.97
C ARG A 146 26.69 29.77 22.00
N ALA A 147 26.24 29.46 20.78
CA ALA A 147 27.10 28.92 19.74
C ALA A 147 28.19 29.93 19.31
N LYS A 148 27.85 31.23 19.20
CA LYS A 148 28.81 32.29 18.90
C LYS A 148 29.80 32.53 20.04
N GLU A 149 29.35 32.51 21.29
CA GLU A 149 30.23 32.65 22.47
C GLU A 149 31.25 31.51 22.54
N LYS A 150 30.83 30.26 22.27
CA LYS A 150 31.74 29.12 22.20
C LYS A 150 32.77 29.25 21.07
N LEU A 151 32.37 29.80 19.91
CA LEU A 151 33.29 30.02 18.80
C LEU A 151 34.36 31.07 19.14
N GLN A 152 33.96 32.16 19.80
CA GLN A 152 34.88 33.21 20.26
C GLN A 152 35.83 32.72 21.36
N GLU A 153 35.36 31.84 22.24
CA GLU A 153 36.20 31.22 23.27
C GLU A 153 37.29 30.34 22.63
N PHE A 154 36.93 29.57 21.60
CA PHE A 154 37.91 28.81 20.82
C PHE A 154 38.92 29.72 20.10
N GLU A 155 38.47 30.79 19.45
CA GLU A 155 39.37 31.74 18.76
C GLU A 155 40.36 32.40 19.73
N ARG A 156 39.94 32.76 20.95
CA ARG A 156 40.83 33.30 21.99
C ARG A 156 41.86 32.29 22.49
N ILE A 157 41.45 31.04 22.72
CA ILE A 157 42.36 29.98 23.18
C ILE A 157 43.47 29.73 22.14
N THR A 158 43.16 29.81 20.85
CA THR A 158 44.16 29.74 19.77
C THR A 158 45.09 30.94 19.71
N GLN A 159 44.66 32.13 20.16
CA GLN A 159 45.49 33.34 20.19
C GLN A 159 46.41 33.44 21.41
N ASP A 160 46.07 32.80 22.54
CA ASP A 160 46.91 32.73 23.74
C ASP A 160 47.87 31.51 23.72
N SER A 161 47.85 30.71 22.65
CA SER A 161 48.73 29.54 22.45
C SER A 161 49.85 29.76 21.42
N GLU A 162 50.16 31.03 21.08
CA GLU A 162 51.35 31.45 20.32
C GLU A 162 52.29 32.30 21.19
#